data_AF-A0A7C4Y9H6-F1
#
_entry.id   AF-A0A7C4Y9H6-F1
#
_cell.length_a   1.000
_cell.length_b   1.000
_cell.length_c   1.000
_cell.angle_alpha   90.00
_cell.angle_beta   90.00
_cell.angle_gamma   90.00
#
_symmetry.space_group_name_H-M   'P 1'
#
loop_
_entity.id
_entity.type
_entity.pdbx_description
1 polymer ?
#
loop_
_entity_poly.entity_id
_entity_poly.type
_entity_poly.pdbx_seq_one_letter_code
_entity_poly.pdbx_strand_id
1 'polypeptide(L)'
;MTKLLITLFILVQIFTACNKSAEKDSDTRSQQTVITFSWLNGQWYMPEKDGTVTEEWKQINDSLMEGKSDFVKGDSVIPFETIRIFRKDTLFYYEAKAASQNNEQPVAFTLTSFSDTGFVAENPQHDFPKRISYTLVNKDSIHAFIDGGPQQPGKKADFYYSRKK
;
A
#
# COMPACT_ATOMS: atom_id res chain seq x y z
N MET A 1 62.82 -1.03 59.13
CA MET A 1 62.97 -1.98 58.01
C MET A 1 61.92 -3.06 58.14
N THR A 2 60.89 -3.05 57.27
CA THR A 2 60.34 -4.24 56.57
C THR A 2 59.15 -3.81 55.71
N LYS A 3 59.43 -3.71 54.40
CA LYS A 3 58.69 -4.14 53.20
C LYS A 3 57.19 -3.76 52.98
N LEU A 4 57.06 -2.83 52.04
CA LEU A 4 56.10 -2.61 50.94
C LEU A 4 55.37 -3.83 50.33
N LEU A 5 54.10 -3.64 49.93
CA LEU A 5 53.32 -4.23 48.80
C LEU A 5 51.94 -3.48 48.77
N ILE A 6 51.61 -2.49 47.91
CA ILE A 6 51.19 -2.51 46.48
C ILE A 6 50.25 -3.70 46.19
N THR A 7 48.97 -3.63 45.78
CA THR A 7 48.09 -2.68 45.04
C THR A 7 46.63 -3.18 45.22
N LEU A 8 45.61 -2.34 45.03
CA LEU A 8 44.65 -2.43 43.90
C LEU A 8 43.47 -1.46 44.09
N PHE A 9 43.51 -0.39 43.30
CA PHE A 9 42.44 0.59 43.13
C PHE A 9 41.71 0.21 41.84
N ILE A 10 40.47 -0.29 41.88
CA ILE A 10 39.57 -0.26 40.70
C ILE A 10 38.15 0.06 41.15
N LEU A 11 37.74 1.29 40.83
CA LEU A 11 36.39 1.79 40.75
C LEU A 11 35.52 0.85 39.90
N VAL A 12 34.36 0.42 40.41
CA VAL A 12 33.28 -0.10 39.57
C VAL A 12 32.06 0.79 39.78
N GLN A 13 32.01 1.88 39.01
CA GLN A 13 30.79 2.64 38.74
C GLN A 13 30.26 2.15 37.40
N ILE A 14 29.32 1.21 37.42
CA ILE A 14 28.58 0.81 36.22
C ILE A 14 27.10 0.77 36.59
N PHE A 15 26.46 1.94 36.59
CA PHE A 15 25.04 2.00 36.25
C PHE A 15 24.98 2.37 34.79
N THR A 16 24.88 1.32 33.98
CA THR A 16 24.68 1.35 32.53
C THR A 16 23.43 2.18 32.24
N ALA A 17 23.62 3.35 31.64
CA ALA A 17 22.53 4.09 31.03
C ALA A 17 21.89 3.19 29.97
N CYS A 18 20.67 2.72 30.22
CA CYS A 18 19.91 1.93 29.27
C CYS A 18 19.31 2.88 28.22
N ASN A 19 20.15 3.41 27.33
CA ASN A 19 19.65 4.02 26.11
C ASN A 19 19.29 2.88 25.15
N LYS A 20 18.08 2.31 25.34
CA LYS A 20 17.48 1.44 24.32
C LYS A 20 17.15 2.31 23.12
N SER A 21 17.98 2.15 22.11
CA SER A 21 17.92 2.76 20.79
C SER A 21 16.55 2.57 20.15
N ALA A 22 15.86 3.69 19.92
CA ALA A 22 14.77 3.82 18.96
C ALA A 22 15.31 4.46 17.67
N GLU A 23 16.30 3.84 17.04
CA GLU A 23 16.89 4.28 15.77
C GLU A 23 17.14 3.07 14.87
N LYS A 24 16.06 2.44 14.39
CA LYS A 24 16.14 1.41 13.35
C LYS A 24 15.01 1.49 12.33
N ASP A 25 14.38 2.66 12.18
CA ASP A 25 13.18 2.83 11.35
C ASP A 25 13.35 3.86 10.21
N SER A 26 14.36 4.74 10.29
CA SER A 26 14.58 5.78 9.25
C SER A 26 15.27 5.25 8.00
N ASP A 27 16.18 4.29 8.14
CA ASP A 27 16.96 3.75 7.01
C ASP A 27 16.08 2.84 6.11
N THR A 28 15.22 2.03 6.72
CA THR A 28 14.31 1.12 6.02
C THR A 28 13.23 1.84 5.21
N ARG A 29 12.69 2.96 5.71
CA ARG A 29 11.69 3.78 4.97
C ARG A 29 12.25 4.40 3.69
N SER A 30 13.53 4.78 3.70
CA SER A 30 14.20 5.40 2.54
C SER A 30 14.36 4.44 1.35
N GLN A 31 14.44 3.13 1.61
CA GLN A 31 14.63 2.07 0.61
C GLN A 31 13.33 1.38 0.18
N GLN A 32 12.16 1.77 0.69
CA GLN A 32 10.90 1.16 0.27
C GLN A 32 10.60 1.47 -1.20
N THR A 33 10.39 0.45 -2.00
CA THR A 33 10.04 0.51 -3.42
C THR A 33 8.60 0.03 -3.62
N VAL A 34 8.06 0.16 -4.83
CA VAL A 34 6.72 -0.40 -5.11
C VAL A 34 6.68 -1.94 -5.03
N ILE A 35 7.84 -2.60 -4.90
CA ILE A 35 7.95 -4.06 -4.66
C ILE A 35 7.15 -4.49 -3.40
N THR A 36 6.97 -3.59 -2.43
CA THR A 36 6.13 -3.87 -1.25
C THR A 36 4.68 -4.18 -1.61
N PHE A 37 4.22 -3.82 -2.82
CA PHE A 37 2.89 -4.09 -3.35
C PHE A 37 2.86 -5.29 -4.32
N SER A 38 3.96 -6.04 -4.46
CA SER A 38 4.09 -7.14 -5.43
C SER A 38 3.06 -8.26 -5.23
N TRP A 39 2.44 -8.35 -4.05
CA TRP A 39 1.31 -9.25 -3.80
C TRP A 39 0.11 -8.99 -4.71
N LEU A 40 -0.05 -7.76 -5.24
CA LEU A 40 -1.06 -7.42 -6.24
C LEU A 40 -0.76 -7.97 -7.63
N ASN A 41 0.49 -8.32 -7.97
CA ASN A 41 0.83 -8.72 -9.34
C ASN A 41 -0.06 -9.87 -9.85
N GLY A 42 -0.42 -9.79 -11.13
CA GLY A 42 -1.23 -10.77 -11.84
C GLY A 42 -2.68 -10.35 -12.02
N GLN A 43 -3.55 -11.32 -12.25
CA GLN A 43 -4.95 -11.11 -12.59
C GLN A 43 -5.88 -11.47 -11.43
N TRP A 44 -6.92 -10.67 -11.29
CA TRP A 44 -7.91 -10.69 -10.23
C TRP A 44 -9.30 -10.58 -10.84
N TYR A 45 -10.26 -11.30 -10.28
CA TYR A 45 -11.59 -11.47 -10.84
C TYR A 45 -12.64 -11.27 -9.76
N MET A 46 -13.64 -10.46 -10.07
CA MET A 46 -14.84 -10.26 -9.27
C MET A 46 -16.05 -10.60 -10.15
N PRO A 47 -16.62 -11.82 -9.99
CA PRO A 47 -17.82 -12.22 -10.70
C PRO A 47 -18.98 -11.28 -10.37
N GLU A 48 -19.69 -10.84 -11.41
CA GLU A 48 -20.89 -10.02 -11.32
C GLU A 48 -22.06 -10.76 -11.97
N LYS A 49 -23.29 -10.26 -11.76
CA LYS A 49 -24.51 -10.92 -12.27
C LYS A 49 -24.45 -11.24 -13.77
N ASP A 50 -23.94 -10.30 -14.57
CA ASP A 50 -23.96 -10.36 -16.03
C ASP A 50 -22.57 -10.34 -16.67
N GLY A 51 -21.51 -10.64 -15.91
CA GLY A 51 -20.14 -10.58 -16.40
C GLY A 51 -19.10 -10.74 -15.29
N THR A 52 -17.90 -10.23 -15.52
CA THR A 52 -16.82 -10.27 -14.53
C THR A 52 -16.03 -8.99 -14.62
N VAL A 53 -15.83 -8.32 -13.48
CA VAL A 53 -14.82 -7.27 -13.38
C VAL A 53 -13.47 -7.95 -13.24
N THR A 54 -12.52 -7.59 -14.09
CA THR A 54 -11.16 -8.08 -14.07
C THR A 54 -10.21 -6.95 -13.74
N GLU A 55 -9.29 -7.18 -12.82
CA GLU A 55 -8.15 -6.32 -12.61
C GLU A 55 -6.86 -7.05 -12.99
N GLU A 56 -5.99 -6.39 -13.74
CA GLU A 56 -4.66 -6.89 -14.07
C GLU A 56 -3.62 -5.89 -13.57
N TRP A 57 -2.67 -6.39 -12.78
CA TRP A 57 -1.64 -5.60 -12.14
C TRP A 57 -0.25 -6.08 -12.53
N LYS A 58 0.63 -5.15 -12.85
CA LYS A 58 2.00 -5.42 -13.30
C LYS A 58 2.99 -4.43 -12.69
N GLN A 59 4.00 -4.96 -11.99
CA GLN A 59 5.18 -4.18 -11.63
C GLN A 59 6.00 -3.85 -12.90
N ILE A 60 6.22 -2.56 -13.14
CA ILE A 60 6.99 -2.07 -14.30
C ILE A 60 8.47 -1.91 -13.93
N ASN A 61 8.75 -1.35 -12.74
CA ASN A 61 10.07 -1.20 -12.16
C ASN A 61 9.97 -0.95 -10.64
N ASP A 62 11.07 -0.57 -9.99
CA ASP A 62 11.12 -0.35 -8.53
C ASP A 62 10.33 0.88 -8.05
N SER A 63 9.89 1.74 -8.95
CA SER A 63 9.14 2.96 -8.62
C SER A 63 7.73 3.02 -9.22
N LEU A 64 7.35 2.05 -10.05
CA LEU A 64 6.07 2.04 -10.75
C LEU A 64 5.46 0.65 -10.88
N MET A 65 4.20 0.55 -10.48
CA MET A 65 3.30 -0.56 -10.74
C MET A 65 2.05 -0.03 -11.44
N GLU A 66 1.60 -0.72 -12.47
CA GLU A 66 0.42 -0.33 -13.26
C GLU A 66 -0.69 -1.36 -13.08
N GLY A 67 -1.92 -0.87 -13.03
CA GLY A 67 -3.14 -1.65 -12.97
C GLY A 67 -4.08 -1.23 -14.10
N LYS A 68 -4.95 -2.14 -14.51
CA LYS A 68 -6.14 -1.83 -15.33
C LYS A 68 -7.33 -2.63 -14.82
N SER A 69 -8.50 -2.04 -14.91
CA SER A 69 -9.78 -2.69 -14.60
C SER A 69 -10.67 -2.67 -15.84
N ASP A 70 -11.26 -3.81 -16.15
CA ASP A 70 -12.16 -4.02 -17.29
C ASP A 70 -13.41 -4.80 -16.82
N PHE A 71 -14.55 -4.56 -17.46
CA PHE A 71 -15.72 -5.42 -17.35
C PHE A 71 -15.84 -6.31 -18.59
N VAL A 72 -15.82 -7.61 -18.36
CA VAL A 72 -15.87 -8.64 -19.40
C VAL A 72 -17.25 -9.28 -19.42
N LYS A 73 -17.91 -9.27 -20.58
CA LYS A 73 -19.22 -9.88 -20.82
C LYS A 73 -19.25 -10.57 -22.19
N GLY A 74 -19.19 -11.90 -22.18
CA GLY A 74 -19.02 -12.68 -23.41
C GLY A 74 -17.73 -12.28 -24.12
N ASP A 75 -17.84 -11.88 -25.39
CA ASP A 75 -16.70 -11.40 -26.19
C ASP A 75 -16.43 -9.89 -26.05
N SER A 76 -17.24 -9.17 -25.26
CA SER A 76 -17.07 -7.73 -25.03
C SER A 76 -16.17 -7.45 -23.83
N VAL A 77 -15.21 -6.54 -24.03
CA VAL A 77 -14.35 -5.99 -22.97
C VAL A 77 -14.59 -4.49 -22.90
N ILE A 78 -15.05 -4.01 -21.74
CA ILE A 78 -15.39 -2.61 -21.50
C ILE A 78 -14.42 -2.05 -20.47
N PRO A 79 -13.54 -1.10 -20.83
CA PRO A 79 -12.60 -0.50 -19.88
C PRO A 79 -13.31 0.27 -18.77
N PHE A 80 -12.89 0.05 -17.52
CA PHE A 80 -13.35 0.81 -16.35
C PHE A 80 -12.34 1.86 -15.93
N GLU A 81 -11.07 1.47 -15.76
CA GLU A 81 -10.03 2.40 -15.33
C GLU A 81 -8.62 1.90 -15.64
N THR A 82 -7.67 2.83 -15.70
CA THR A 82 -6.24 2.55 -15.55
C THR A 82 -5.73 3.12 -14.24
N ILE A 83 -4.80 2.41 -13.62
CA ILE A 83 -4.33 2.69 -12.26
C ILE A 83 -2.80 2.68 -12.24
N ARG A 84 -2.20 3.52 -11.40
CA ARG A 84 -0.77 3.53 -11.13
C ARG A 84 -0.53 3.60 -9.64
N ILE A 85 0.36 2.74 -9.14
CA ILE A 85 1.00 2.92 -7.83
C ILE A 85 2.44 3.32 -8.10
N PHE A 86 2.82 4.53 -7.69
CA PHE A 86 4.15 5.05 -7.95
C PHE A 86 4.76 5.75 -6.75
N ARG A 87 6.09 5.73 -6.68
CA ARG A 87 6.88 6.47 -5.70
C ARG A 87 7.28 7.82 -6.27
N LYS A 88 7.10 8.87 -5.47
CA LYS A 88 7.69 10.20 -5.72
C LYS A 88 8.30 10.68 -4.41
N ASP A 89 9.61 10.92 -4.43
CA ASP A 89 10.42 11.22 -3.24
C ASP A 89 10.31 10.11 -2.18
N THR A 90 9.73 10.41 -1.03
CA THR A 90 9.52 9.46 0.09
C THR A 90 8.08 8.97 0.18
N LEU A 91 7.21 9.39 -0.73
CA LEU A 91 5.78 9.10 -0.69
C LEU A 91 5.37 8.17 -1.83
N PHE A 92 4.35 7.38 -1.56
CA PHE A 92 3.65 6.59 -2.57
C PHE A 92 2.31 7.21 -2.90
N TYR A 93 1.90 7.05 -4.16
CA TYR A 93 0.63 7.56 -4.67
C TYR A 93 -0.11 6.44 -5.39
N TYR A 94 -1.42 6.41 -5.20
CA TYR A 94 -2.38 5.68 -6.03
C TYR A 94 -3.04 6.68 -6.96
N GLU A 95 -2.91 6.52 -8.26
CA GLU A 95 -3.50 7.39 -9.27
C GLU A 95 -4.42 6.58 -10.17
N ALA A 96 -5.70 6.94 -10.20
CA ALA A 96 -6.70 6.29 -11.04
C ALA A 96 -7.22 7.24 -12.12
N LYS A 97 -7.39 6.69 -13.32
CA LYS A 97 -8.04 7.35 -14.45
C LYS A 97 -9.23 6.49 -14.87
N ALA A 98 -10.43 6.94 -14.52
CA ALA A 98 -11.66 6.29 -14.94
C ALA A 98 -11.96 6.55 -16.42
N ALA A 99 -12.35 5.51 -17.15
CA ALA A 99 -12.71 5.60 -18.56
C ALA A 99 -14.01 6.41 -18.72
N SER A 100 -14.05 7.34 -19.69
CA SER A 100 -15.24 8.17 -19.98
C SER A 100 -15.80 8.96 -18.78
N GLN A 101 -15.04 9.14 -17.71
CA GLN A 101 -15.39 9.96 -16.54
C GLN A 101 -14.32 11.02 -16.29
N ASN A 102 -14.67 12.10 -15.59
CA ASN A 102 -13.73 13.18 -15.21
C ASN A 102 -12.89 13.74 -16.37
N ASN A 103 -13.44 13.86 -17.58
CA ASN A 103 -12.69 14.21 -18.79
C ASN A 103 -11.41 13.37 -18.97
N GLU A 104 -11.44 12.14 -18.46
CA GLU A 104 -10.34 11.19 -18.45
C GLU A 104 -9.05 11.70 -17.80
N GLN A 105 -9.19 12.64 -16.85
CA GLN A 105 -8.08 13.14 -16.06
C GLN A 105 -7.81 12.22 -14.85
N PRO A 106 -6.54 11.92 -14.57
CA PRO A 106 -6.16 11.11 -13.44
C PRO A 106 -6.44 11.83 -12.11
N VAL A 107 -6.82 11.06 -11.10
CA VAL A 107 -7.01 11.50 -9.72
C VAL A 107 -6.00 10.77 -8.84
N ALA A 108 -5.15 11.53 -8.15
CA ALA A 108 -4.14 10.99 -7.25
C ALA A 108 -4.61 10.99 -5.78
N PHE A 109 -4.21 9.94 -5.07
CA PHE A 109 -4.42 9.69 -3.65
C PHE A 109 -3.06 9.37 -3.03
N THR A 110 -2.73 9.98 -1.91
CA THR A 110 -1.47 9.68 -1.20
C THR A 110 -1.66 8.44 -0.35
N LEU A 111 -0.74 7.47 -0.42
CA LEU A 111 -0.76 6.32 0.49
C LEU A 111 -0.40 6.79 1.90
N THR A 112 -1.38 6.78 2.81
CA THR A 112 -1.22 7.21 4.20
C THR A 112 -0.85 6.06 5.14
N SER A 113 -1.11 4.82 4.72
CA SER A 113 -0.60 3.61 5.38
C SER A 113 -0.40 2.48 4.39
N PHE A 114 0.60 1.63 4.61
CA PHE A 114 0.85 0.44 3.80
C PHE A 114 1.71 -0.59 4.54
N SER A 115 1.62 -1.83 4.07
CA SER A 115 2.31 -3.02 4.57
C SER A 115 2.52 -4.00 3.41
N ASP A 116 3.08 -5.18 3.70
CA ASP A 116 3.22 -6.30 2.78
C ASP A 116 1.89 -7.01 2.45
N THR A 117 0.78 -6.64 3.12
CA THR A 117 -0.55 -7.23 2.87
C THR A 117 -1.65 -6.21 2.63
N GLY A 118 -1.34 -4.92 2.46
CA GLY A 118 -2.38 -3.93 2.21
C GLY A 118 -1.90 -2.49 2.25
N PHE A 119 -2.77 -1.58 1.78
CA PHE A 119 -2.58 -0.14 1.86
C PHE A 119 -3.89 0.63 1.99
N VAL A 120 -3.74 1.89 2.37
CA VAL A 120 -4.78 2.92 2.36
C VAL A 120 -4.23 4.15 1.63
N ALA A 121 -4.97 4.64 0.65
CA ALA A 121 -4.69 5.84 -0.10
C ALA A 121 -5.82 6.86 0.08
N GLU A 122 -5.47 8.12 0.36
CA GLU A 122 -6.42 9.17 0.72
C GLU A 122 -6.23 10.43 -0.12
N ASN A 123 -7.35 11.05 -0.48
CA ASN A 123 -7.45 12.40 -1.01
C ASN A 123 -8.69 13.07 -0.38
N PRO A 124 -8.53 13.69 0.80
CA PRO A 124 -9.65 14.30 1.52
C PRO A 124 -10.33 15.46 0.75
N GLN A 125 -9.67 16.02 -0.26
CA GLN A 125 -10.20 17.12 -1.08
C GLN A 125 -11.04 16.63 -2.27
N HIS A 126 -10.93 15.36 -2.65
CA HIS A 126 -11.77 14.76 -3.70
C HIS A 126 -13.22 14.61 -3.21
N ASP A 127 -14.20 14.62 -4.11
CA ASP A 127 -15.63 14.54 -3.76
C ASP A 127 -16.05 13.13 -3.34
N PHE A 128 -15.79 12.13 -4.18
CA PHE A 128 -15.83 10.69 -3.88
C PHE A 128 -15.12 9.90 -4.99
N PRO A 129 -14.29 8.90 -4.65
CA PRO A 129 -13.96 8.50 -3.29
C PRO A 129 -12.99 9.47 -2.62
N LYS A 130 -12.96 9.46 -1.28
CA LYS A 130 -11.93 10.17 -0.49
C LYS A 130 -10.83 9.22 -0.02
N ARG A 131 -11.17 7.93 0.15
CA ARG A 131 -10.25 6.88 0.54
C ARG A 131 -10.44 5.65 -0.34
N ILE A 132 -9.32 5.01 -0.66
CA ILE A 132 -9.21 3.74 -1.35
C ILE A 132 -8.36 2.83 -0.49
N SER A 133 -8.78 1.58 -0.29
CA SER A 133 -7.98 0.59 0.44
C SER A 133 -7.98 -0.73 -0.29
N TYR A 134 -6.84 -1.41 -0.22
CA TYR A 134 -6.69 -2.79 -0.66
C TYR A 134 -6.07 -3.61 0.47
N THR A 135 -6.60 -4.81 0.69
CA THR A 135 -6.10 -5.79 1.67
C THR A 135 -5.99 -7.16 1.01
N LEU A 136 -4.82 -7.79 1.10
CA LEU A 136 -4.62 -9.20 0.79
C LEU A 136 -5.22 -10.04 1.92
N VAL A 137 -6.37 -10.65 1.66
CA VAL A 137 -7.05 -11.53 2.63
C VAL A 137 -6.34 -12.88 2.72
N ASN A 138 -5.92 -13.40 1.57
CA ASN A 138 -5.05 -14.57 1.44
C ASN A 138 -4.40 -14.54 0.04
N LYS A 139 -3.52 -15.51 -0.27
CA LYS A 139 -2.77 -15.55 -1.55
C LYS A 139 -3.62 -15.45 -2.83
N ASP A 140 -4.90 -15.84 -2.75
CA ASP A 140 -5.84 -15.89 -3.88
C ASP A 140 -7.05 -14.96 -3.67
N SER A 141 -7.05 -14.06 -2.66
CA SER A 141 -8.18 -13.18 -2.38
C SER A 141 -7.75 -11.79 -1.92
N ILE A 142 -8.36 -10.77 -2.53
CA ILE A 142 -8.20 -9.37 -2.16
C ILE A 142 -9.56 -8.78 -1.85
N HIS A 143 -9.57 -7.94 -0.82
CA HIS A 143 -10.67 -7.02 -0.56
C HIS A 143 -10.19 -5.61 -0.82
N ALA A 144 -10.85 -4.92 -1.75
CA ALA A 144 -10.70 -3.50 -1.94
C ALA A 144 -11.97 -2.78 -1.50
N PHE A 145 -11.86 -1.53 -1.04
CA PHE A 145 -13.02 -0.69 -0.85
C PHE A 145 -12.69 0.77 -1.13
N ILE A 146 -13.73 1.51 -1.44
CA ILE A 146 -13.69 2.97 -1.51
C ILE A 146 -14.72 3.56 -0.54
N ASP A 147 -14.41 4.68 0.09
CA ASP A 147 -15.38 5.39 0.93
C ASP A 147 -15.26 6.93 0.87
N GLY A 148 -16.28 7.59 1.41
CA GLY A 148 -16.36 9.05 1.53
C GLY A 148 -15.66 9.62 2.76
N GLY A 149 -14.81 8.85 3.44
CA GLY A 149 -14.09 9.25 4.63
C GLY A 149 -14.95 9.35 5.91
N PRO A 150 -14.35 9.75 7.04
CA PRO A 150 -15.02 9.81 8.34
C PRO A 150 -16.27 10.70 8.38
N GLN A 151 -16.34 11.70 7.49
CA GLN A 151 -17.48 12.63 7.40
C GLN A 151 -18.66 12.05 6.61
N GLN A 152 -18.49 10.95 5.87
CA GLN A 152 -19.54 10.30 5.08
C GLN A 152 -19.54 8.77 5.31
N PRO A 153 -19.76 8.30 6.56
CA PRO A 153 -19.53 6.90 6.95
C PRO A 153 -20.41 5.87 6.21
N GLY A 154 -21.55 6.29 5.64
CA GLY A 154 -22.44 5.42 4.85
C GLY A 154 -22.11 5.36 3.36
N LYS A 155 -21.20 6.22 2.86
CA LYS A 155 -20.83 6.26 1.44
C LYS A 155 -19.63 5.34 1.22
N LYS A 156 -19.89 4.05 0.97
CA LYS A 156 -18.87 3.01 0.82
C LYS A 156 -19.27 2.01 -0.26
N ALA A 157 -18.27 1.50 -0.99
CA ALA A 157 -18.41 0.35 -1.88
C ALA A 157 -17.26 -0.63 -1.64
N ASP A 158 -17.58 -1.92 -1.56
CA ASP A 158 -16.64 -3.01 -1.32
C ASP A 158 -16.52 -3.88 -2.58
N PHE A 159 -15.30 -4.31 -2.88
CA PHE A 159 -14.94 -5.09 -4.05
C PHE A 159 -14.15 -6.32 -3.60
N TYR A 160 -14.64 -7.51 -3.92
CA TYR A 160 -14.06 -8.77 -3.48
C TYR A 160 -13.52 -9.52 -4.69
N TYR A 161 -12.20 -9.49 -4.83
CA TYR A 161 -11.51 -10.12 -5.94
C TYR A 161 -10.89 -11.45 -5.53
N SER A 162 -10.82 -12.36 -6.49
CA SER A 162 -10.15 -13.64 -6.34
C SER A 162 -9.25 -13.94 -7.53
N ARG A 163 -8.21 -14.75 -7.34
CA ARG A 163 -7.49 -15.35 -8.46
C ARG A 163 -8.34 -16.47 -9.07
N LYS A 164 -8.28 -16.63 -10.40
CA LYS A 164 -8.89 -17.79 -11.05
C LYS A 164 -8.20 -19.05 -10.54
N LYS A 165 -9.00 -20.00 -10.04
CA LYS A 165 -8.52 -21.33 -9.62
C LYS A 165 -8.14 -22.18 -10.83
#